data_AF-A0A3P8A8D2-F1
#
_entry.id   AF-A0A3P8A8D2-F1
#
_cell.length_a   1.000
_cell.length_b   1.000
_cell.length_c   1.000
_cell.angle_alpha   90.00
_cell.angle_beta   90.00
_cell.angle_gamma   90.00
#
_symmetry.space_group_name_H-M   'P 1'
#
loop_
_entity.id
_entity.type
_entity.pdbx_description
1 polymer ?
#
loop_
_entity_poly.entity_id
_entity_poly.type
_entity_poly.pdbx_seq_one_letter_code
_entity_poly.pdbx_strand_id
1 'polypeptide(L)'
;MDESGKVRDRIVFPQNNLHITSVDVQSVEPVDQRTRDSLQKSVQLAIEITTNSQEAAARHEAERLEQEARGRLERQRIEDEAAAEQARRNLLEIRVQLAALESSSQAKAEAESRAEANRISSQAAVEEAKLRAEALSIETVRTFAVTFSICFVYLQLRLKFVRILVLVLL
;
A
#
# COMPACT_ATOMS: atom_id res chain seq x y z
N MET A 1 -31.00 -0.95 84.51
CA MET A 1 -29.57 -0.94 84.81
C MET A 1 -29.38 -1.30 86.27
N ASP A 2 -28.41 -2.13 86.62
CA ASP A 2 -27.91 -2.26 87.98
C ASP A 2 -26.94 -1.11 88.32
N GLU A 3 -26.51 -1.01 89.59
CA GLU A 3 -25.53 -0.01 90.05
C GLU A 3 -24.15 -0.14 89.36
N SER A 4 -23.96 -1.19 88.57
CA SER A 4 -22.75 -1.48 87.77
C SER A 4 -22.94 -1.23 86.26
N GLY A 5 -24.07 -0.63 85.85
CA GLY A 5 -24.33 -0.26 84.45
C GLY A 5 -24.67 -1.41 83.51
N LYS A 6 -24.91 -2.62 84.04
CA LYS A 6 -25.35 -3.79 83.27
C LYS A 6 -26.87 -3.79 83.12
N VAL A 7 -27.33 -4.22 81.95
CA VAL A 7 -28.76 -4.43 81.66
C VAL A 7 -29.24 -5.58 82.53
N ARG A 8 -30.32 -5.35 83.30
CA ARG A 8 -30.90 -6.37 84.19
C ARG A 8 -31.84 -7.25 83.36
N ASP A 9 -31.63 -8.57 83.38
CA ASP A 9 -32.46 -9.55 82.67
C ASP A 9 -33.88 -9.69 83.23
N ARG A 10 -34.12 -9.16 84.44
CA ARG A 10 -35.44 -9.16 85.09
C ARG A 10 -35.63 -7.95 85.97
N ILE A 11 -36.85 -7.41 85.98
CA ILE A 11 -37.27 -6.35 86.89
C ILE A 11 -38.17 -6.97 87.95
N VAL A 12 -37.81 -6.80 89.23
CA VAL A 12 -38.52 -7.39 90.36
C VAL A 12 -39.10 -6.29 91.22
N PHE A 13 -40.40 -6.36 91.51
CA PHE A 13 -41.07 -5.47 92.45
C PHE A 13 -41.25 -6.17 93.80
N PRO A 14 -40.50 -5.76 94.85
CA PRO A 14 -40.49 -6.46 96.13
C PRO A 14 -41.77 -6.29 96.96
N GLN A 15 -42.63 -5.32 96.62
CA GLN A 15 -43.88 -5.06 97.35
C GLN A 15 -45.01 -6.06 97.00
N ASN A 16 -44.94 -6.70 95.84
CA ASN A 16 -45.98 -7.60 95.34
C ASN A 16 -45.42 -8.86 94.65
N ASN A 17 -44.11 -9.10 94.74
CA ASN A 17 -43.39 -10.17 94.05
C ASN A 17 -43.65 -10.26 92.53
N LEU A 18 -43.90 -9.14 91.85
CA LEU A 18 -44.03 -9.13 90.39
C LEU A 18 -42.64 -9.22 89.74
N HIS A 19 -42.44 -10.24 88.90
CA HIS A 19 -41.22 -10.44 88.11
C HIS A 19 -41.52 -10.20 86.63
N ILE A 20 -40.98 -9.11 86.07
CA ILE A 20 -40.98 -8.87 84.62
C ILE A 20 -39.72 -9.52 84.05
N THR A 21 -39.90 -10.55 83.22
CA THR A 21 -38.81 -11.36 82.62
C THR A 21 -38.46 -10.95 81.20
N SER A 22 -39.43 -10.45 80.44
CA SER A 22 -39.22 -9.91 79.09
C SER A 22 -40.23 -8.79 78.85
N VAL A 23 -39.82 -7.82 78.04
CA VAL A 23 -40.70 -6.73 77.58
C VAL A 23 -40.69 -6.78 76.06
N ASP A 24 -41.83 -7.14 75.49
CA ASP A 24 -41.99 -7.22 74.04
C ASP A 24 -42.58 -5.90 73.54
N VAL A 25 -41.79 -5.14 72.79
CA VAL A 25 -42.26 -3.91 72.14
C VAL A 25 -43.02 -4.31 70.88
N GLN A 26 -44.36 -4.21 70.92
CA GLN A 26 -45.21 -4.65 69.83
C GLN A 26 -45.34 -3.61 68.70
N SER A 27 -45.38 -2.32 69.06
CA SER A 27 -45.46 -1.24 68.09
C SER A 27 -44.77 0.01 68.62
N VAL A 28 -44.18 0.77 67.70
CA VAL A 28 -43.61 2.09 67.99
C VAL A 28 -44.02 3.00 66.85
N GLU A 29 -44.85 4.00 67.16
CA GLU A 29 -45.27 5.00 66.19
C GLU A 29 -44.95 6.40 66.69
N PRO A 30 -44.49 7.31 65.81
CA PRO A 30 -44.39 8.71 66.17
C PRO A 30 -45.78 9.29 66.41
N VAL A 31 -45.95 9.91 67.58
CA VAL A 31 -47.19 10.58 67.99
C VAL A 31 -47.43 11.88 67.20
N ASP A 32 -46.35 12.54 66.79
CA ASP A 32 -46.39 13.79 66.04
C ASP A 32 -46.37 13.55 64.52
N GLN A 33 -47.36 14.12 63.83
CA GLN A 33 -47.54 13.98 62.38
C GLN A 33 -46.34 14.55 61.61
N ARG A 34 -45.77 15.68 62.07
CA ARG A 34 -44.62 16.29 61.40
C ARG A 34 -43.38 15.39 61.47
N THR A 35 -43.19 14.69 62.58
CA THR A 35 -42.11 13.70 62.75
C THR A 35 -42.31 12.49 61.85
N ARG A 36 -43.55 12.00 61.69
CA ARG A 36 -43.91 10.91 60.77
C ARG A 36 -43.59 11.28 59.31
N ASP A 37 -44.02 12.46 58.87
CA ASP A 37 -43.78 12.95 57.50
C ASP A 37 -42.28 13.16 57.21
N SER A 38 -41.53 13.63 58.21
CA SER A 38 -40.08 13.84 58.09
C SER A 38 -39.32 12.51 57.96
N LEU A 39 -39.72 11.49 58.72
CA LEU A 39 -39.17 10.14 58.60
C LEU A 39 -39.50 9.52 57.23
N GLN A 40 -40.72 9.69 56.74
CA GLN A 40 -41.12 9.19 55.42
C GLN A 40 -40.30 9.83 54.28
N LYS A 41 -40.08 11.15 54.34
CA LYS A 41 -39.20 11.84 53.39
C LYS A 41 -37.76 11.34 53.46
N SER A 42 -37.24 11.08 54.67
CA SER A 42 -35.90 10.54 54.84
C SER A 42 -35.75 9.16 54.20
N VAL A 43 -36.74 8.27 54.37
CA VAL A 43 -36.76 6.96 53.73
C VAL A 43 -36.81 7.09 52.20
N GLN A 44 -37.65 7.98 51.67
CA GLN A 44 -37.73 8.23 50.22
C GLN A 44 -36.38 8.70 49.66
N LEU A 45 -35.73 9.65 50.34
CA LEU A 45 -34.40 10.13 49.95
C LEU A 45 -33.34 9.02 50.02
N ALA A 46 -33.39 8.15 51.02
CA ALA A 46 -32.47 7.02 51.11
C ALA A 46 -32.65 6.04 49.92
N ILE A 47 -33.89 5.79 49.50
CA ILE A 47 -34.19 4.97 48.31
C ILE A 47 -33.67 5.66 47.05
N GLU A 48 -33.89 6.96 46.91
CA GLU A 48 -33.39 7.73 45.77
C GLU A 48 -31.86 7.73 45.70
N ILE A 49 -31.18 7.96 46.83
CA ILE A 49 -29.71 7.92 46.90
C ILE A 49 -29.18 6.53 46.53
N THR A 50 -29.78 5.47 47.07
CA THR A 50 -29.34 4.11 46.75
C THR A 50 -29.60 3.76 45.29
N THR A 51 -30.70 4.22 44.71
CA THR A 51 -31.03 4.01 43.29
C THR A 51 -30.07 4.79 42.38
N ASN A 52 -29.87 6.07 42.64
CA ASN A 52 -28.92 6.92 41.89
C ASN A 52 -27.48 6.39 42.00
N SER A 53 -27.09 5.89 43.17
CA SER A 53 -25.77 5.29 43.37
C SER A 53 -25.60 4.01 42.55
N GLN A 54 -26.62 3.15 42.48
CA GLN A 54 -26.58 1.95 41.64
C GLN A 54 -26.54 2.28 40.16
N GLU A 55 -27.34 3.26 39.73
CA GLU A 55 -27.35 3.72 38.34
C GLU A 55 -26.01 4.32 37.93
N ALA A 56 -25.41 5.17 38.77
CA ALA A 56 -24.10 5.74 38.52
C ALA A 56 -23.01 4.65 38.41
N ALA A 57 -23.04 3.65 39.30
CA ALA A 57 -22.11 2.52 39.25
C ALA A 57 -22.27 1.71 37.94
N ALA A 58 -23.51 1.44 37.53
CA ALA A 58 -23.79 0.73 36.27
C ALA A 58 -23.34 1.52 35.05
N ARG A 59 -23.56 2.85 35.03
CA ARG A 59 -23.08 3.73 33.96
C ARG A 59 -21.57 3.75 33.87
N HIS A 60 -20.87 3.92 34.99
CA HIS A 60 -19.41 3.91 35.01
C HIS A 60 -18.82 2.57 34.54
N GLU A 61 -19.44 1.46 34.93
CA GLU A 61 -19.00 0.15 34.46
C GLU A 61 -19.23 -0.03 32.95
N ALA A 62 -20.36 0.45 32.42
CA ALA A 62 -20.62 0.45 30.99
C ALA A 62 -19.61 1.33 30.22
N GLU A 63 -19.33 2.54 30.71
CA GLU A 63 -18.33 3.44 30.13
C GLU A 63 -16.92 2.82 30.14
N ARG A 64 -16.54 2.14 31.24
CA ARG A 64 -15.27 1.43 31.34
C ARG A 64 -15.15 0.34 30.29
N LEU A 65 -16.19 -0.49 30.16
CA LEU A 65 -16.23 -1.58 29.17
C LEU A 65 -16.19 -1.03 27.73
N GLU A 66 -16.92 0.05 27.47
CA GLU A 66 -16.91 0.71 26.16
C GLU A 66 -15.52 1.27 25.82
N GLN A 67 -14.86 1.92 26.79
CA GLN A 67 -13.52 2.44 26.60
C GLN A 67 -12.49 1.34 26.34
N GLU A 68 -12.60 0.20 27.02
CA GLU A 68 -11.76 -0.97 26.76
C GLU A 68 -11.99 -1.55 25.36
N ALA A 69 -13.25 -1.66 24.94
CA ALA A 69 -13.60 -2.13 23.60
C ALA A 69 -13.07 -1.18 22.51
N ARG A 70 -13.25 0.14 22.69
CA ARG A 70 -12.72 1.17 21.79
C ARG A 70 -11.20 1.13 21.72
N GLY A 71 -10.52 1.01 22.86
CA GLY A 71 -9.06 0.91 22.91
C GLY A 71 -8.54 -0.34 22.18
N ARG A 72 -9.23 -1.47 22.31
CA ARG A 72 -8.90 -2.70 21.55
C ARG A 72 -9.12 -2.52 20.05
N LEU A 73 -10.24 -1.94 19.65
CA LEU A 73 -10.54 -1.68 18.24
C LEU A 73 -9.54 -0.73 17.59
N GLU A 74 -9.20 0.39 18.25
CA GLU A 74 -8.20 1.32 17.73
C GLU A 74 -6.83 0.68 17.59
N ARG A 75 -6.45 -0.16 18.56
CA ARG A 75 -5.20 -0.90 18.46
C ARG A 75 -5.20 -1.88 17.28
N GLN A 76 -6.28 -2.63 17.08
CA GLN A 76 -6.44 -3.51 15.91
C GLN A 76 -6.38 -2.72 14.61
N ARG A 77 -7.07 -1.58 14.54
CA ARG A 77 -7.05 -0.69 13.38
C ARG A 77 -5.63 -0.23 13.04
N ILE A 78 -4.85 0.18 14.04
CA ILE A 78 -3.45 0.60 13.84
C ILE A 78 -2.60 -0.58 13.34
N GLU A 79 -2.78 -1.77 13.91
CA GLU A 79 -2.06 -2.98 13.48
C GLU A 79 -2.40 -3.33 12.01
N ASP A 80 -3.67 -3.25 11.63
CA ASP A 80 -4.15 -3.48 10.26
C ASP A 80 -3.62 -2.41 9.28
N GLU A 81 -3.69 -1.13 9.65
CA GLU A 81 -3.17 -0.02 8.85
C GLU A 81 -1.64 -0.14 8.67
N ALA A 82 -0.91 -0.55 9.71
CA ALA A 82 0.53 -0.79 9.63
C ALA A 82 0.86 -1.96 8.70
N ALA A 83 0.10 -3.06 8.77
CA ALA A 83 0.27 -4.20 7.87
C ALA A 83 -0.04 -3.82 6.41
N ALA A 84 -1.10 -3.04 6.18
CA ALA A 84 -1.46 -2.54 4.86
C ALA A 84 -0.38 -1.63 4.27
N GLU A 85 0.16 -0.70 5.07
CA GLU A 85 1.26 0.18 4.65
C GLU A 85 2.56 -0.61 4.40
N GLN A 86 2.85 -1.67 5.16
CA GLN A 86 4.00 -2.51 4.88
C GLN A 86 3.86 -3.26 3.55
N ALA A 87 2.68 -3.82 3.26
CA ALA A 87 2.41 -4.44 1.96
C ALA A 87 2.50 -3.42 0.81
N ARG A 88 2.02 -2.19 1.04
CA ARG A 88 2.09 -1.09 0.07
C ARG A 88 3.52 -0.67 -0.23
N ARG A 89 4.40 -0.60 0.77
CA ARG A 89 5.83 -0.33 0.59
C ARG A 89 6.49 -1.38 -0.30
N ASN A 90 6.26 -2.66 -0.01
CA ASN A 90 6.83 -3.75 -0.81
C ASN A 90 6.35 -3.68 -2.28
N LEU A 91 5.06 -3.42 -2.48
CA LEU A 91 4.51 -3.25 -3.83
C LEU A 91 5.15 -2.04 -4.55
N LEU A 92 5.35 -0.93 -3.85
CA LEU A 92 5.98 0.26 -4.41
C LEU A 92 7.44 0.01 -4.78
N GLU A 93 8.20 -0.69 -3.93
CA GLU A 93 9.57 -1.09 -4.21
C GLU A 93 9.67 -1.92 -5.49
N ILE A 94 8.83 -2.95 -5.61
CA ILE A 94 8.76 -3.79 -6.81
C ILE A 94 8.37 -2.95 -8.04
N ARG A 95 7.41 -2.02 -7.92
CA ARG A 95 7.04 -1.13 -9.03
C ARG A 95 8.17 -0.23 -9.48
N VAL A 96 8.96 0.31 -8.56
CA VAL A 96 10.13 1.14 -8.90
C VAL A 96 11.17 0.29 -9.64
N GLN A 97 11.44 -0.93 -9.16
CA GLN A 97 12.34 -1.87 -9.84
C GLN A 97 11.83 -2.24 -11.23
N LEU A 98 10.53 -2.50 -11.39
CA LEU A 98 9.90 -2.79 -12.67
C LEU A 98 9.97 -1.61 -13.62
N ALA A 99 9.68 -0.39 -13.16
CA ALA A 99 9.76 0.81 -14.00
C ALA A 99 11.18 1.09 -14.49
N ALA A 100 12.18 0.90 -13.62
CA ALA A 100 13.59 0.99 -14.01
C ALA A 100 13.97 -0.10 -15.03
N LEU A 101 13.53 -1.34 -14.82
CA LEU A 101 13.77 -2.45 -15.73
C LEU A 101 13.08 -2.23 -17.08
N GLU A 102 11.84 -1.72 -17.10
CA GLU A 102 11.06 -1.43 -18.30
C GLU A 102 11.70 -0.30 -19.11
N SER A 103 12.13 0.78 -18.47
CA SER A 103 12.87 1.84 -19.16
C SER A 103 14.19 1.33 -19.74
N SER A 104 14.93 0.52 -18.98
CA SER A 104 16.18 -0.08 -19.46
C SER A 104 15.94 -1.08 -20.58
N SER A 105 14.87 -1.88 -20.52
CA SER A 105 14.57 -2.89 -21.53
C SER A 105 14.10 -2.25 -22.83
N GLN A 106 13.30 -1.18 -22.75
CA GLN A 106 12.91 -0.38 -23.90
C GLN A 106 14.13 0.27 -24.55
N ALA A 107 14.98 0.95 -23.78
CA ALA A 107 16.19 1.57 -24.31
C ALA A 107 17.14 0.55 -24.96
N LYS A 108 17.29 -0.63 -24.33
CA LYS A 108 18.10 -1.72 -24.87
C LYS A 108 17.50 -2.28 -26.17
N ALA A 109 16.19 -2.55 -26.20
CA ALA A 109 15.52 -3.06 -27.39
C ALA A 109 15.60 -2.06 -28.56
N GLU A 110 15.44 -0.76 -28.29
CA GLU A 110 15.61 0.29 -29.30
C GLU A 110 17.07 0.37 -29.80
N ALA A 111 18.05 0.30 -28.90
CA ALA A 111 19.46 0.32 -29.27
C ALA A 111 19.85 -0.91 -30.11
N GLU A 112 19.41 -2.10 -29.71
CA GLU A 112 19.64 -3.35 -30.45
C GLU A 112 18.98 -3.32 -31.83
N SER A 113 17.72 -2.87 -31.91
CA SER A 113 17.00 -2.72 -33.18
C SER A 113 17.70 -1.74 -34.13
N ARG A 114 18.15 -0.58 -33.63
CA ARG A 114 18.91 0.39 -34.42
C ARG A 114 20.26 -0.15 -34.86
N ALA A 115 20.98 -0.84 -33.98
CA ALA A 115 22.27 -1.45 -34.29
C ALA A 115 22.11 -2.50 -35.41
N GLU A 116 21.06 -3.32 -35.33
CA GLU A 116 20.76 -4.34 -36.33
C GLU A 116 20.33 -3.74 -37.68
N ALA A 117 19.48 -2.71 -37.68
CA ALA A 117 19.12 -1.98 -38.89
C ALA A 117 20.36 -1.37 -39.57
N ASN A 118 21.26 -0.76 -38.80
CA ASN A 118 22.52 -0.21 -39.30
C ASN A 118 23.44 -1.31 -39.83
N ARG A 119 23.50 -2.48 -39.18
CA ARG A 119 24.28 -3.63 -39.62
C ARG A 119 23.80 -4.11 -40.99
N ILE A 120 22.48 -4.29 -41.16
CA ILE A 120 21.87 -4.72 -42.42
C ILE A 120 22.13 -3.68 -43.52
N SER A 121 21.91 -2.40 -43.24
CA SER A 121 22.13 -1.33 -44.22
C SER A 121 23.61 -1.23 -44.64
N SER A 122 24.53 -1.36 -43.69
CA SER A 122 25.97 -1.34 -43.96
C SER A 122 26.39 -2.55 -44.82
N GLN A 123 25.86 -3.74 -44.53
CA GLN A 123 26.11 -4.94 -45.33
C GLN A 123 25.57 -4.78 -46.76
N ALA A 124 24.33 -4.31 -46.89
CA ALA A 124 23.70 -4.06 -48.19
C ALA A 124 24.49 -3.01 -49.00
N ALA A 125 24.95 -1.93 -48.38
CA ALA A 125 25.75 -0.90 -49.04
C ALA A 125 27.10 -1.44 -49.54
N VAL A 126 27.75 -2.32 -48.77
CA VAL A 126 29.00 -2.97 -49.18
C VAL A 126 28.76 -3.93 -50.36
N GLU A 127 27.69 -4.70 -50.31
CA GLU A 127 27.29 -5.60 -51.41
C GLU A 127 26.94 -4.80 -52.68
N GLU A 128 26.17 -3.72 -52.54
CA GLU A 128 25.84 -2.82 -53.64
C GLU A 128 27.10 -2.21 -54.25
N ALA A 129 28.04 -1.73 -53.43
CA ALA A 129 29.31 -1.18 -53.90
C ALA A 129 30.15 -2.22 -54.66
N LYS A 130 30.17 -3.48 -54.20
CA LYS A 130 30.84 -4.59 -54.90
C LYS A 130 30.19 -4.85 -56.25
N LEU A 131 28.88 -5.02 -56.30
CA LEU A 131 28.14 -5.26 -57.54
C LEU A 131 28.30 -4.11 -58.53
N ARG A 132 28.28 -2.86 -58.05
CA ARG A 132 28.56 -1.69 -58.90
C ARG A 132 29.99 -1.69 -59.43
N ALA A 133 30.98 -2.02 -58.60
CA ALA A 133 32.37 -2.11 -59.04
C ALA A 133 32.57 -3.22 -60.08
N GLU A 134 31.93 -4.37 -59.90
CA GLU A 134 31.91 -5.45 -60.89
C GLU A 134 31.25 -5.01 -62.20
N ALA A 135 30.07 -4.37 -62.14
CA ALA A 135 29.39 -3.85 -63.32
C ALA A 135 30.25 -2.81 -64.08
N LEU A 136 30.85 -1.86 -63.36
CA LEU A 136 31.79 -0.88 -63.93
C LEU A 136 33.02 -1.54 -64.55
N SER A 137 33.56 -2.60 -63.92
CA SER A 137 34.68 -3.35 -64.48
C SER A 137 34.32 -4.02 -65.81
N ILE A 138 33.11 -4.57 -65.92
CA ILE A 138 32.62 -5.17 -67.16
C ILE A 138 32.39 -4.10 -68.23
N GLU A 139 31.78 -2.97 -67.88
CA GLU A 139 31.57 -1.85 -68.80
C GLU A 139 32.88 -1.25 -69.31
N THR A 140 33.86 -1.06 -68.42
CA THR A 140 35.18 -0.54 -68.80
C THR A 140 35.93 -1.50 -69.70
N VAL A 141 35.92 -2.82 -69.41
CA VAL A 141 36.49 -3.85 -70.29
C VAL A 141 35.79 -3.85 -71.66
N ARG A 142 34.45 -3.79 -71.69
CA ARG A 142 33.67 -3.72 -72.93
C ARG A 142 34.04 -2.46 -73.73
N THR A 143 34.10 -1.31 -73.08
CA THR A 143 34.42 -0.04 -73.73
C THR A 143 35.83 -0.09 -74.30
N PHE A 144 36.82 -0.54 -73.52
CA PHE A 144 38.21 -0.70 -73.95
C PHE A 144 38.33 -1.65 -75.15
N ALA A 145 37.61 -2.76 -75.18
CA ALA A 145 37.59 -3.68 -76.32
C ALA A 145 37.05 -3.01 -77.60
N VAL A 146 35.98 -2.21 -77.48
CA VAL A 146 35.41 -1.47 -78.62
C VAL A 146 36.37 -0.39 -79.11
N THR A 147 36.95 0.43 -78.22
CA THR A 147 37.94 1.45 -78.62
C THR A 147 39.20 0.82 -79.20
N PHE A 148 39.68 -0.29 -78.64
CA PHE A 148 40.83 -1.03 -79.18
C PHE A 148 40.52 -1.58 -80.59
N SER A 149 39.34 -2.16 -80.81
CA SER A 149 38.92 -2.65 -82.12
C SER A 149 38.80 -1.52 -83.15
N ILE A 150 38.20 -0.39 -82.79
CA ILE A 150 38.09 0.79 -83.67
C ILE A 150 39.49 1.32 -84.01
N CYS A 151 40.36 1.49 -83.01
CA CYS A 151 41.72 1.99 -83.21
C CYS A 151 42.57 1.02 -84.06
N PHE A 152 42.43 -0.29 -83.85
CA PHE A 152 43.09 -1.31 -84.67
C PHE A 152 42.64 -1.25 -86.14
N VAL A 153 41.34 -1.08 -86.41
CA VAL A 153 40.82 -0.88 -87.76
C VAL A 153 41.38 0.40 -88.39
N TYR A 154 41.39 1.52 -87.65
CA TYR A 154 41.99 2.77 -88.13
C TYR A 154 43.48 2.63 -88.45
N LEU A 155 44.24 1.93 -87.61
CA LEU A 155 45.67 1.67 -87.84
C LEU A 155 45.89 0.78 -89.07
N GLN A 156 45.08 -0.27 -89.24
CA GLN A 156 45.10 -1.13 -90.44
C GLN A 156 44.75 -0.35 -91.71
N LEU A 157 43.76 0.54 -91.65
CA LEU A 157 43.38 1.40 -92.77
C LEU A 157 44.51 2.36 -93.13
N ARG A 158 45.18 2.97 -92.12
CA ARG A 158 46.32 3.85 -92.33
C ARG A 158 47.54 3.11 -92.90
N LEU A 159 47.84 1.91 -92.40
CA LEU A 159 48.90 1.04 -92.93
C LEU A 159 48.63 0.62 -94.38
N LYS A 160 47.38 0.26 -94.73
CA LYS A 160 46.97 -0.01 -96.12
C LYS A 160 47.11 1.22 -97.00
N PHE A 161 46.71 2.40 -96.52
CA PHE A 161 46.83 3.64 -97.27
C PHE A 161 48.31 4.01 -97.54
N VAL A 162 49.19 3.86 -96.55
CA VAL A 162 50.64 4.04 -96.72
C VAL A 162 51.21 3.02 -97.70
N ARG A 163 50.81 1.74 -97.63
CA ARG A 163 51.21 0.70 -98.60
C ARG A 163 50.78 1.03 -100.02
N ILE A 164 49.55 1.52 -100.21
CA ILE A 164 49.03 1.94 -101.52
C ILE A 164 49.81 3.15 -102.03
N LEU A 165 50.07 4.15 -101.18
CA LEU A 165 50.83 5.35 -101.55
C LEU A 165 52.26 5.00 -101.99
N VAL A 166 52.93 4.09 -101.27
CA VAL A 166 54.28 3.60 -101.63
C VAL A 166 54.28 2.82 -102.95
N LEU A 167 53.20 2.08 -103.25
CA LEU A 167 53.07 1.35 -104.52
C LEU A 167 52.81 2.26 -105.73
N VAL A 168 52.21 3.44 -105.52
CA VAL A 168 51.92 4.43 -106.58
C VAL A 168 53.12 5.36 -106.84
N LEU A 169 54.08 5.43 -105.91
CA LEU A 169 55.29 6.26 -106.02
C LEU A 169 56.53 5.51 -106.57
N LEU A 170 56.38 4.25 -106.98
CA LEU A 170 57.40 3.39 -107.62
C LEU A 170 56.98 3.07 -109.06
#